data_AF-A0A9P0NZ56-F1
#
_entry.id   AF-A0A9P0NZ56-F1
#
_cell.length_a   1.000
_cell.length_b   1.000
_cell.length_c   1.000
_cell.angle_alpha   90.00
_cell.angle_beta   90.00
_cell.angle_gamma   90.00
#
_symmetry.space_group_name_H-M   'P 1'
#
loop_
_entity.id
_entity.type
_entity.pdbx_description
1 polymer ?
#
loop_
_entity_poly.entity_id
_entity_poly.type
_entity_poly.pdbx_seq_one_letter_code
_entity_poly.pdbx_strand_id
1 'polypeptide(L)'
;MAAAGSEGSPTTPQNSTNSSFNAEDNGSRSPSISSAKEFMWTSLLVSKPTKKYGKKFKGRDPVVIERSNLVNISKLVVKELIEQSLRYGRMLDSDHMPLQHFFIVLEHVLRHGLRPKKGLLGPKKELWDILQMVEKYAPEAQDITASVRDLPTVRTHMGRARAWLRLALMQKKLADYLKVLIDHKDEALVEYFEPDALMLSDEAIVIIGLLVGLNVIDCNLCVKEEDLDCPQGVIDFSLYLRSSNTISSDSSNEEQGDPMTTVLDQKNYIEELNRHLNATVANLQSKVESLTTTNALMKEDMAISKNNLQSLYEENRRLRKRLAGGGDEGITFL
;
A
#
# COMPACT_ATOMS: atom_id res chain seq x y z
N MET A 1 15.39 -34.46 53.95
CA MET A 1 14.38 -34.66 55.01
C MET A 1 13.13 -33.94 54.53
N ALA A 2 12.20 -34.64 53.85
CA ALA A 2 11.05 -35.38 54.43
C ALA A 2 10.14 -34.42 55.23
N ALA A 3 8.82 -34.30 55.03
CA ALA A 3 7.79 -35.20 54.48
C ALA A 3 6.60 -34.35 53.93
N ALA A 4 5.90 -34.75 52.84
CA ALA A 4 4.65 -35.54 52.76
C ALA A 4 3.44 -34.89 53.48
N GLY A 5 2.18 -34.90 53.02
CA GLY A 5 1.37 -35.47 51.92
C GLY A 5 -0.02 -34.80 52.09
N SER A 6 -1.14 -35.09 51.42
CA SER A 6 -1.63 -36.11 50.49
C SER A 6 -2.90 -35.50 49.82
N GLU A 7 -3.14 -35.74 48.52
CA GLU A 7 -4.16 -36.65 47.96
C GLU A 7 -5.55 -36.04 47.67
N GLY A 8 -6.06 -36.32 46.46
CA GLY A 8 -7.48 -36.16 46.11
C GLY A 8 -7.77 -35.94 44.62
N SER A 9 -7.88 -37.02 43.84
CA SER A 9 -8.56 -37.12 42.53
C SER A 9 -9.36 -38.44 42.56
N PRO A 10 -10.17 -38.82 41.55
CA PRO A 10 -11.11 -38.12 40.65
C PRO A 10 -12.52 -38.79 40.70
N THR A 11 -13.56 -38.22 40.06
CA THR A 11 -14.79 -38.99 39.77
C THR A 11 -15.47 -38.60 38.46
N THR A 12 -15.50 -39.55 37.53
CA THR A 12 -16.51 -39.74 36.48
C THR A 12 -17.48 -40.84 36.95
N PRO A 13 -18.73 -40.86 36.48
CA PRO A 13 -19.43 -42.13 36.34
C PRO A 13 -19.82 -42.41 34.88
N GLN A 14 -19.56 -43.65 34.48
CA GLN A 14 -20.16 -44.32 33.32
C GLN A 14 -21.65 -44.60 33.58
N ASN A 15 -22.44 -44.67 32.52
CA ASN A 15 -23.46 -45.72 32.44
C ASN A 15 -23.70 -46.15 30.99
N SER A 16 -23.72 -47.46 30.82
CA SER A 16 -23.83 -48.23 29.60
C SER A 16 -25.22 -48.87 29.50
N THR A 17 -25.80 -48.92 28.29
CA THR A 17 -26.73 -50.00 27.90
C THR A 17 -26.67 -50.28 26.39
N ASN A 18 -26.57 -51.57 26.11
CA ASN A 18 -26.52 -52.28 24.82
C ASN A 18 -27.73 -52.02 23.90
N SER A 19 -27.55 -52.11 22.58
CA SER A 19 -27.96 -53.29 21.80
C SER A 19 -27.75 -53.14 20.27
N SER A 20 -26.87 -54.00 19.75
CA SER A 20 -27.02 -54.88 18.58
C SER A 20 -27.36 -54.35 17.17
N PHE A 21 -26.39 -54.58 16.27
CA PHE A 21 -26.47 -55.22 14.94
C PHE A 21 -27.60 -54.80 13.95
N ASN A 22 -27.20 -54.22 12.81
CA ASN A 22 -27.15 -54.96 11.55
C ASN A 22 -26.37 -54.19 10.48
N ALA A 23 -25.47 -54.90 9.80
CA ALA A 23 -24.83 -54.50 8.56
C ALA A 23 -25.80 -54.78 7.40
N GLU A 24 -25.84 -53.91 6.40
CA GLU A 24 -25.80 -54.31 5.00
C GLU A 24 -25.55 -53.12 4.06
N ASP A 25 -24.98 -53.51 2.93
CA ASP A 25 -24.23 -52.81 1.90
C ASP A 25 -25.10 -51.93 0.97
N ASN A 26 -24.56 -50.79 0.50
CA ASN A 26 -24.61 -50.41 -0.92
C ASN A 26 -23.98 -49.04 -1.24
N GLY A 27 -23.04 -49.06 -2.19
CA GLY A 27 -23.17 -48.23 -3.40
C GLY A 27 -22.82 -46.75 -3.33
N SER A 28 -21.56 -46.44 -3.64
CA SER A 28 -21.07 -45.28 -4.43
C SER A 28 -22.10 -44.21 -4.87
N ARG A 29 -21.87 -42.95 -4.46
CA ARG A 29 -22.21 -41.74 -5.25
C ARG A 29 -21.52 -40.48 -4.69
N SER A 30 -20.93 -39.70 -5.60
CA SER A 30 -20.22 -38.43 -5.39
C SER A 30 -21.05 -37.36 -4.66
N PRO A 31 -20.44 -36.42 -3.91
CA PRO A 31 -21.20 -35.34 -3.28
C PRO A 31 -21.56 -34.27 -4.32
N SER A 32 -22.86 -34.14 -4.57
CA SER A 32 -23.47 -33.09 -5.39
C SER A 32 -23.44 -31.73 -4.71
N ILE A 33 -23.22 -30.72 -5.55
CA ILE A 33 -23.27 -29.28 -5.28
C ILE A 33 -24.64 -28.87 -4.74
N SER A 34 -24.74 -28.57 -3.45
CA SER A 34 -25.73 -27.65 -2.88
C SER A 34 -25.46 -27.36 -1.40
N SER A 35 -24.42 -26.58 -1.11
CA SER A 35 -24.28 -25.88 0.17
C SER A 35 -23.85 -24.44 -0.09
N ALA A 36 -24.82 -23.64 -0.53
CA ALA A 36 -24.65 -22.21 -0.82
C ALA A 36 -25.89 -21.42 -0.36
N LYS A 37 -26.45 -21.79 0.79
CA LYS A 37 -27.63 -21.12 1.39
C LYS A 37 -27.55 -20.97 2.91
N GLU A 38 -26.35 -20.85 3.48
CA GLU A 38 -26.19 -20.58 4.92
C GLU A 38 -25.48 -19.25 5.23
N PHE A 39 -25.71 -18.23 4.40
CA PHE A 39 -25.30 -16.85 4.69
C PHE A 39 -26.36 -15.84 4.23
N MET A 40 -27.62 -16.06 4.59
CA MET A 40 -28.68 -15.07 4.46
C MET A 40 -29.28 -14.70 5.81
N TRP A 41 -28.70 -13.64 6.38
CA TRP A 41 -29.36 -12.57 7.12
C TRP A 41 -29.91 -12.84 8.53
N THR A 42 -29.14 -12.30 9.47
CA THR A 42 -29.49 -11.72 10.78
C THR A 42 -30.58 -10.62 10.72
N SER A 43 -31.66 -10.83 9.96
CA SER A 43 -32.72 -9.84 9.68
C SER A 43 -33.74 -9.64 10.80
N LEU A 44 -33.44 -9.98 12.05
CA LEU A 44 -34.37 -9.74 13.15
C LEU A 44 -33.57 -9.20 14.33
N LEU A 45 -33.42 -7.88 14.37
CA LEU A 45 -33.38 -6.99 15.53
C LEU A 45 -32.93 -5.58 15.06
N VAL A 46 -33.75 -4.94 14.22
CA VAL A 46 -33.65 -3.49 13.97
C VAL A 46 -35.01 -2.87 14.29
N SER A 47 -35.00 -2.01 15.31
CA SER A 47 -36.10 -1.16 15.72
C SER A 47 -36.65 -0.36 14.54
N LYS A 48 -37.99 -0.31 14.40
CA LYS A 48 -38.68 0.41 13.31
C LYS A 48 -38.17 1.86 13.19
N PRO A 49 -37.72 2.32 12.02
CA PRO A 49 -37.29 3.70 11.85
C PRO A 49 -38.52 4.60 11.67
N THR A 50 -38.73 5.53 12.59
CA THR A 50 -39.56 6.70 12.35
C THR A 50 -38.96 7.48 11.18
N LYS A 51 -39.75 7.79 10.15
CA LYS A 51 -39.34 8.59 8.99
C LYS A 51 -38.85 9.97 9.44
N LYS A 52 -37.54 10.12 9.62
CA LYS A 52 -36.86 11.41 9.53
C LYS A 52 -36.33 11.52 8.11
N TYR A 53 -36.74 12.57 7.40
CA TYR A 53 -36.14 12.96 6.13
C TYR A 53 -34.69 13.37 6.39
N GLY A 54 -33.80 12.39 6.47
CA GLY A 54 -32.36 12.63 6.48
C GLY A 54 -31.98 13.19 5.12
N LYS A 55 -31.56 14.46 5.08
CA LYS A 55 -30.76 14.99 3.98
C LYS A 55 -29.60 13.99 3.77
N LYS A 56 -29.61 13.26 2.65
CA LYS A 56 -28.44 12.51 2.21
C LYS A 56 -27.34 13.55 1.97
N PHE A 57 -26.40 13.69 2.91
CA PHE A 57 -25.13 14.30 2.58
C PHE A 57 -24.51 13.43 1.47
N LYS A 58 -24.53 13.93 0.23
CA LYS A 58 -23.65 13.39 -0.81
C LYS A 58 -22.24 13.61 -0.28
N GLY A 59 -21.55 12.56 0.16
CA GLY A 59 -20.12 12.63 0.42
C GLY A 59 -19.45 13.21 -0.82
N ARG A 60 -18.55 14.20 -0.64
CA ARG A 60 -17.76 14.73 -1.76
C ARG A 60 -16.94 13.58 -2.34
N ASP A 61 -16.72 13.60 -3.65
CA ASP A 61 -15.93 12.58 -4.36
C ASP A 61 -14.53 12.47 -3.70
N PRO A 62 -14.14 11.29 -3.19
CA PRO A 62 -12.85 11.09 -2.53
C PRO A 62 -11.66 11.56 -3.36
N VAL A 63 -11.69 11.38 -4.68
CA VAL A 63 -10.58 11.77 -5.56
C VAL A 63 -10.47 13.28 -5.65
N VAL A 64 -11.61 13.98 -5.74
CA VAL A 64 -11.64 15.45 -5.74
C VAL A 64 -11.14 16.01 -4.41
N ILE A 65 -11.48 15.35 -3.30
CA ILE A 65 -10.94 15.71 -1.97
C ILE A 65 -9.42 15.53 -1.95
N GLU A 66 -8.91 14.40 -2.43
CA GLU A 66 -7.48 14.12 -2.48
C GLU A 66 -6.71 15.17 -3.29
N ARG A 67 -7.19 15.52 -4.50
CA ARG A 67 -6.60 16.60 -5.31
C ARG A 67 -6.61 17.93 -4.58
N SER A 68 -7.72 18.29 -3.95
CA SER A 68 -7.83 19.53 -3.19
C SER A 68 -6.83 19.56 -2.03
N ASN A 69 -6.67 18.44 -1.33
CA ASN A 69 -5.67 18.31 -0.25
C ASN A 69 -4.25 18.47 -0.78
N LEU A 70 -3.91 17.85 -1.92
CA LEU A 70 -2.60 17.98 -2.58
C LEU A 70 -2.30 19.43 -3.00
N VAL A 71 -3.30 20.16 -3.49
CA VAL A 71 -3.15 21.59 -3.79
C VAL A 71 -2.93 22.40 -2.52
N ASN A 72 -3.69 22.14 -1.46
CA ASN A 72 -3.60 22.90 -0.21
C ASN A 72 -2.26 22.69 0.50
N ILE A 73 -1.77 21.45 0.59
CA ILE A 73 -0.44 21.17 1.13
C ILE A 73 0.66 21.79 0.26
N SER A 74 0.53 21.74 -1.07
CA SER A 74 1.49 22.39 -1.98
C SER A 74 1.59 23.90 -1.71
N LYS A 75 0.45 24.58 -1.52
CA LYS A 75 0.42 26.01 -1.16
C LYS A 75 1.17 26.29 0.14
N LEU A 76 0.91 25.49 1.18
CA LEU A 76 1.55 25.66 2.49
C LEU A 76 3.06 25.49 2.41
N VAL A 77 3.51 24.40 1.77
CA VAL A 77 4.93 24.07 1.67
C VAL A 77 5.69 25.08 0.79
N VAL A 78 5.12 25.46 -0.36
CA VAL A 78 5.74 26.46 -1.26
C VAL A 78 5.82 27.83 -0.58
N LYS A 79 4.76 28.25 0.12
CA LYS A 79 4.75 29.51 0.88
C LYS A 79 5.88 29.52 1.91
N GLU A 80 5.94 28.51 2.78
CA GLU A 80 6.96 28.41 3.82
C GLU A 80 8.38 28.37 3.22
N LEU A 81 8.57 27.60 2.14
CA LEU A 81 9.86 27.49 1.45
C LEU A 81 10.33 28.85 0.90
N ILE A 82 9.45 29.61 0.26
CA ILE A 82 9.76 30.96 -0.24
C ILE A 82 10.05 31.89 0.95
N GLU A 83 9.21 31.93 1.97
CA GLU A 83 9.38 32.79 3.14
C GLU A 83 10.71 32.53 3.85
N GLN A 84 11.09 31.26 4.07
CA GLN A 84 12.37 30.92 4.68
C GLN A 84 13.55 31.28 3.77
N SER A 85 13.47 31.01 2.47
CA SER A 85 14.54 31.36 1.52
C SER A 85 14.82 32.87 1.51
N LEU A 86 13.79 33.70 1.48
CA LEU A 86 13.90 35.16 1.48
C LEU A 86 14.39 35.70 2.81
N ARG A 87 13.98 35.08 3.93
CA ARG A 87 14.38 35.49 5.27
C ARG A 87 15.86 35.26 5.55
N TYR A 88 16.39 34.12 5.12
CA TYR A 88 17.79 33.77 5.40
C TYR A 88 18.75 34.16 4.28
N GLY A 89 18.25 34.42 3.07
CA GLY A 89 19.03 34.89 1.92
C GLY A 89 20.19 33.95 1.53
N ARG A 90 20.13 32.70 1.96
CA ARG A 90 21.17 31.68 1.72
C ARG A 90 20.65 30.66 0.73
N MET A 91 21.59 30.14 -0.07
CA MET A 91 21.37 29.01 -0.95
C MET A 91 20.93 27.80 -0.13
N LEU A 92 19.84 27.15 -0.55
CA LEU A 92 19.28 25.99 0.13
C LEU A 92 20.03 24.72 -0.29
N ASP A 93 20.32 23.85 0.68
CA ASP A 93 20.91 22.54 0.47
C ASP A 93 19.87 21.41 0.71
N SER A 94 20.34 20.16 0.62
CA SER A 94 19.49 18.97 0.82
C SER A 94 18.96 18.81 2.24
N ASP A 95 19.57 19.46 3.24
CA ASP A 95 19.20 19.32 4.65
C ASP A 95 18.07 20.29 5.06
N HIS A 96 17.71 21.21 4.16
CA HIS A 96 16.62 22.15 4.37
C HIS A 96 15.26 21.45 4.40
N MET A 97 14.70 21.29 5.61
CA MET A 97 13.45 20.56 5.85
C MET A 97 12.26 20.99 4.96
N PRO A 98 11.91 22.28 4.81
CA PRO A 98 10.84 22.68 3.88
C PRO A 98 11.09 22.29 2.42
N LEU A 99 12.36 22.23 2.00
CA LEU A 99 12.72 21.83 0.65
C LEU A 99 12.54 20.32 0.46
N GLN A 100 12.91 19.50 1.46
CA GLN A 100 12.61 18.08 1.46
C GLN A 100 11.10 17.83 1.39
N HIS A 101 10.32 18.49 2.25
CA HIS A 101 8.86 18.39 2.21
C HIS A 101 8.29 18.81 0.85
N PHE A 102 8.85 19.83 0.20
CA PHE A 102 8.45 20.24 -1.14
C PHE A 102 8.61 19.10 -2.15
N PHE A 103 9.77 18.42 -2.18
CA PHE A 103 9.97 17.28 -3.09
C PHE A 103 9.07 16.09 -2.78
N ILE A 104 8.73 15.85 -1.52
CA ILE A 104 7.75 14.81 -1.14
C ILE A 104 6.38 15.15 -1.71
N VAL A 105 5.90 16.38 -1.49
CA VAL A 105 4.58 16.82 -1.97
C VAL A 105 4.52 16.80 -3.49
N LEU A 106 5.55 17.33 -4.15
CA LEU A 106 5.61 17.36 -5.61
C LEU A 106 5.58 15.95 -6.20
N GLU A 107 6.29 14.99 -5.60
CA GLU A 107 6.23 13.59 -6.01
C GLU A 107 4.80 13.04 -5.93
N HIS A 108 4.06 13.33 -4.85
CA HIS A 108 2.66 12.89 -4.70
C HIS A 108 1.74 13.54 -5.73
N VAL A 109 1.91 14.84 -5.98
CA VAL A 109 1.17 15.58 -7.02
C VAL A 109 1.38 14.95 -8.40
N LEU A 110 2.63 14.69 -8.78
CA LEU A 110 2.98 14.14 -10.09
C LEU A 110 2.59 12.66 -10.25
N ARG A 111 2.37 11.93 -9.15
CA ARG A 111 1.98 10.51 -9.17
C ARG A 111 0.48 10.29 -8.96
N HIS A 112 -0.27 11.31 -8.57
CA HIS A 112 -1.70 11.18 -8.30
C HIS A 112 -2.46 10.71 -9.55
N GLY A 113 -3.14 9.57 -9.44
CA GLY A 113 -3.87 8.96 -10.53
C GLY A 113 -2.98 8.32 -11.62
N LEU A 114 -1.69 8.09 -11.36
CA LEU A 114 -0.84 7.34 -12.28
C LEU A 114 -1.33 5.90 -12.37
N ARG A 115 -1.55 5.41 -13.60
CA ARG A 115 -2.12 4.09 -13.83
C ARG A 115 -1.21 2.98 -13.29
N PRO A 116 -1.75 2.03 -12.51
CA PRO A 116 -0.96 0.89 -12.09
C PRO A 116 -0.63 -0.01 -13.30
N LYS A 117 0.39 -0.86 -13.13
CA LYS A 117 0.74 -1.87 -14.13
C LYS A 117 -0.49 -2.72 -14.50
N LYS A 118 -0.90 -2.71 -15.77
CA LYS A 118 -1.97 -3.57 -16.29
C LYS A 118 -1.42 -4.97 -16.59
N GLY A 119 -1.92 -5.98 -15.87
CA GLY A 119 -1.58 -7.39 -16.07
C GLY A 119 -0.16 -7.79 -15.65
N LEU A 120 0.22 -9.05 -15.90
CA LEU A 120 1.50 -9.61 -15.45
C LEU A 120 2.70 -9.14 -16.32
N LEU A 121 2.46 -8.85 -17.59
CA LEU A 121 3.49 -8.62 -18.61
C LEU A 121 3.56 -7.17 -19.15
N GLY A 122 2.65 -6.28 -18.75
CA GLY A 122 2.70 -4.88 -19.19
C GLY A 122 3.87 -4.11 -18.57
N PRO A 123 4.49 -3.16 -19.28
CA PRO A 123 5.47 -2.25 -18.68
C PRO A 123 4.79 -1.43 -17.59
N LYS A 124 5.46 -1.26 -16.45
CA LYS A 124 5.00 -0.40 -15.35
C LYS A 124 5.16 1.04 -15.81
N LYS A 125 4.09 1.83 -15.75
CA LYS A 125 4.13 3.27 -16.04
C LYS A 125 4.76 3.97 -14.83
N GLU A 126 5.94 4.54 -15.00
CA GLU A 126 6.67 5.23 -13.92
C GLU A 126 6.72 6.73 -14.18
N LEU A 127 6.89 7.52 -13.12
CA LEU A 127 7.02 8.98 -13.23
C LEU A 127 8.21 9.39 -14.11
N TRP A 128 9.32 8.65 -14.04
CA TRP A 128 10.50 8.91 -14.88
C TRP A 128 10.20 8.84 -16.38
N ASP A 129 9.32 7.92 -16.80
CA ASP A 129 8.97 7.76 -18.21
C ASP A 129 8.28 9.01 -18.75
N ILE A 130 7.52 9.70 -17.90
CA ILE A 130 6.84 10.96 -18.21
C ILE A 130 7.85 12.12 -18.21
N LEU A 131 8.70 12.23 -17.18
CA LEU A 131 9.63 13.35 -17.05
C LEU A 131 10.66 13.41 -18.19
N GLN A 132 11.18 12.25 -18.63
CA GLN A 132 12.11 12.22 -19.77
C GLN A 132 11.44 12.63 -21.09
N MET A 133 10.11 12.61 -21.21
CA MET A 133 9.43 13.09 -22.42
C MET A 133 9.50 14.61 -22.57
N VAL A 134 9.81 15.36 -21.51
CA VAL A 134 9.99 16.82 -21.58
C VAL A 134 11.03 17.18 -22.64
N GLU A 135 12.10 16.41 -22.79
CA GLU A 135 13.19 16.69 -23.75
C GLU A 135 12.70 16.70 -25.22
N LYS A 136 11.55 16.08 -25.52
CA LYS A 136 10.93 16.11 -26.86
C LYS A 136 10.30 17.46 -27.21
N TYR A 137 9.88 18.21 -26.19
CA TYR A 137 9.12 19.45 -26.33
C TYR A 137 9.94 20.68 -25.91
N ALA A 138 10.90 20.50 -25.00
CA ALA A 138 11.82 21.51 -24.49
C ALA A 138 13.27 20.99 -24.64
N PRO A 139 13.97 21.31 -25.74
CA PRO A 139 15.33 20.81 -26.00
C PRO A 139 16.33 21.11 -24.89
N GLU A 140 16.15 22.20 -24.15
CA GLU A 140 17.00 22.55 -23.00
C GLU A 140 16.94 21.52 -21.85
N ALA A 141 15.88 20.71 -21.77
CA ALA A 141 15.77 19.64 -20.78
C ALA A 141 16.65 18.42 -21.12
N GLN A 142 17.20 18.34 -22.33
CA GLN A 142 18.04 17.23 -22.78
C GLN A 142 19.29 17.09 -21.91
N ASP A 143 19.90 18.19 -21.50
CA ASP A 143 21.13 18.20 -20.69
C ASP A 143 20.90 17.53 -19.32
N ILE A 144 19.83 17.89 -18.61
CA ILE A 144 19.50 17.27 -17.32
C ILE A 144 18.99 15.85 -17.48
N THR A 145 18.27 15.56 -18.57
CA THR A 145 17.71 14.23 -18.83
C THR A 145 18.83 13.23 -19.13
N ALA A 146 19.81 13.62 -19.96
CA ALA A 146 21.02 12.84 -20.19
C ALA A 146 21.83 12.67 -18.90
N SER A 147 22.02 13.75 -18.13
CA SER A 147 22.76 13.70 -16.85
C SER A 147 22.16 12.69 -15.86
N VAL A 148 20.83 12.62 -15.78
CA VAL A 148 20.12 11.65 -14.92
C VAL A 148 20.17 10.23 -15.50
N ARG A 149 20.14 10.09 -16.83
CA ARG A 149 20.26 8.79 -17.51
C ARG A 149 21.62 8.14 -17.22
N ASP A 150 22.67 8.95 -17.19
CA ASP A 150 24.05 8.50 -17.03
C ASP A 150 24.51 8.50 -15.56
N LEU A 151 23.64 8.83 -14.61
CA LEU A 151 23.95 8.88 -13.18
C LEU A 151 24.11 7.46 -12.59
N PRO A 152 25.34 7.02 -12.22
CA PRO A 152 25.58 5.63 -11.84
C PRO A 152 25.13 5.30 -10.41
N THR A 153 24.94 6.32 -9.56
CA THR A 153 24.55 6.17 -8.16
C THR A 153 23.06 5.88 -7.98
N VAL A 154 22.25 6.18 -9.00
CA VAL A 154 20.78 6.04 -8.96
C VAL A 154 20.32 4.92 -9.89
N ARG A 155 19.68 3.92 -9.30
CA ARG A 155 19.33 2.67 -10.01
C ARG A 155 17.84 2.60 -10.36
N THR A 156 16.97 3.21 -9.57
CA THR A 156 15.51 3.09 -9.75
C THR A 156 14.95 4.20 -10.65
N HIS A 157 13.82 3.92 -11.32
CA HIS A 157 13.08 4.96 -12.05
C HIS A 157 12.65 6.09 -11.13
N MET A 158 12.19 5.78 -9.91
CA MET A 158 11.80 6.80 -8.94
C MET A 158 12.98 7.67 -8.48
N GLY A 159 14.14 7.08 -8.23
CA GLY A 159 15.35 7.83 -7.93
C GLY A 159 15.76 8.76 -9.09
N ARG A 160 15.63 8.30 -10.34
CA ARG A 160 15.88 9.14 -11.52
C ARG A 160 14.91 10.30 -11.60
N ALA A 161 13.61 10.06 -11.37
CA ALA A 161 12.63 11.14 -11.29
C ALA A 161 12.99 12.17 -10.22
N ARG A 162 13.40 11.73 -9.03
CA ARG A 162 13.84 12.60 -7.94
C ARG A 162 15.09 13.42 -8.27
N ALA A 163 16.08 12.81 -8.93
CA ALA A 163 17.27 13.50 -9.40
C ALA A 163 16.89 14.58 -10.42
N TRP A 164 16.04 14.23 -11.38
CA TRP A 164 15.60 15.14 -12.43
C TRP A 164 14.84 16.35 -11.87
N LEU A 165 13.93 16.14 -10.91
CA LEU A 165 13.19 17.22 -10.26
C LEU A 165 14.13 18.18 -9.50
N ARG A 166 15.17 17.65 -8.83
CA ARG A 166 16.19 18.46 -8.16
C ARG A 166 16.99 19.30 -9.16
N LEU A 167 17.43 18.70 -10.26
CA LEU A 167 18.18 19.42 -11.31
C LEU A 167 17.32 20.48 -12.00
N ALA A 168 16.06 20.18 -12.32
CA ALA A 168 15.13 21.14 -12.91
C ALA A 168 14.84 22.33 -11.98
N LEU A 169 14.75 22.08 -10.65
CA LEU A 169 14.63 23.15 -9.66
C LEU A 169 15.89 24.02 -9.61
N MET A 170 17.08 23.42 -9.57
CA MET A 170 18.36 24.15 -9.58
C MET A 170 18.56 24.96 -10.87
N GLN A 171 18.05 24.50 -12.00
CA GLN A 171 18.05 25.25 -13.26
C GLN A 171 16.99 26.35 -13.32
N LYS A 172 16.11 26.46 -12.32
CA LYS A 172 14.97 27.40 -12.31
C LYS A 172 14.01 27.19 -13.49
N LYS A 173 13.90 25.93 -13.92
CA LYS A 173 13.11 25.50 -15.09
C LYS A 173 12.01 24.49 -14.76
N LEU A 174 11.89 24.08 -13.49
CA LEU A 174 10.90 23.11 -13.06
C LEU A 174 9.47 23.46 -13.47
N ALA A 175 9.06 24.72 -13.27
CA ALA A 175 7.73 25.18 -13.66
C ALA A 175 7.51 25.14 -15.18
N ASP A 176 8.50 25.61 -15.95
CA ASP A 176 8.47 25.62 -17.41
C ASP A 176 8.33 24.20 -17.97
N TYR A 177 9.12 23.26 -17.45
CA TYR A 177 9.10 21.87 -17.91
C TYR A 177 7.81 21.14 -17.58
N LEU A 178 7.28 21.33 -16.37
CA LEU A 178 6.01 20.72 -16.01
C LEU A 178 4.85 21.37 -16.78
N LYS A 179 4.92 22.68 -17.05
CA LYS A 179 3.94 23.37 -17.91
C LYS A 179 3.89 22.75 -19.31
N VAL A 180 5.05 22.44 -19.90
CA VAL A 180 5.12 21.79 -21.21
C VAL A 180 4.39 20.45 -21.24
N LEU A 181 4.47 19.65 -20.16
CA LEU A 181 3.71 18.41 -20.03
C LEU A 181 2.20 18.65 -19.95
N ILE A 182 1.77 19.68 -19.20
CA ILE A 182 0.36 20.04 -19.07
C ILE A 182 -0.22 20.56 -20.39
N ASP A 183 0.55 21.35 -21.14
CA ASP A 183 0.13 21.90 -22.43
C ASP A 183 -0.08 20.78 -23.48
N HIS A 184 0.60 19.63 -23.33
CA HIS A 184 0.46 18.46 -24.20
C HIS A 184 -0.28 17.29 -23.51
N LYS A 185 -1.05 17.56 -22.45
CA LYS A 185 -1.64 16.50 -21.61
C LYS A 185 -2.53 15.53 -22.37
N ASP A 186 -3.28 16.01 -23.37
CA ASP A 186 -4.25 15.23 -24.14
C ASP A 186 -3.58 14.16 -25.03
N GLU A 187 -2.31 14.36 -25.38
CA GLU A 187 -1.53 13.43 -26.21
C GLU A 187 -0.52 12.64 -25.37
N ALA A 188 0.22 13.30 -24.48
CA ALA A 188 1.33 12.70 -23.76
C ALA A 188 0.93 12.04 -22.43
N LEU A 189 -0.04 12.60 -21.69
CA LEU A 189 -0.32 12.18 -20.31
C LEU A 189 -1.53 11.24 -20.18
N VAL A 190 -2.50 11.30 -21.10
CA VAL A 190 -3.74 10.48 -21.07
C VAL A 190 -3.48 8.97 -21.07
N GLU A 191 -2.34 8.53 -21.63
CA GLU A 191 -1.95 7.11 -21.58
C GLU A 191 -1.44 6.66 -20.20
N TYR A 192 -0.87 7.58 -19.44
CA TYR A 192 -0.20 7.32 -18.17
C TYR A 192 -1.13 7.50 -16.96
N PHE A 193 -2.10 8.41 -17.05
CA PHE A 193 -2.95 8.80 -15.93
C PHE A 193 -4.40 8.34 -16.09
N GLU A 194 -5.08 8.13 -14.97
CA GLU A 194 -6.54 8.03 -14.93
C GLU A 194 -7.19 9.39 -15.21
N PRO A 195 -8.41 9.44 -15.78
CA PRO A 195 -9.04 10.69 -16.22
C PRO A 195 -9.25 11.73 -15.11
N ASP A 196 -9.34 11.28 -13.86
CA ASP A 196 -9.53 12.08 -12.65
C ASP A 196 -8.21 12.50 -11.99
N ALA A 197 -7.06 12.12 -12.56
CA ALA A 197 -5.74 12.49 -12.08
C ALA A 197 -5.52 14.00 -12.01
N LEU A 198 -4.69 14.43 -11.06
CA LEU A 198 -4.38 15.85 -10.84
C LEU A 198 -3.70 16.47 -12.06
N MET A 199 -2.75 15.76 -12.69
CA MET A 199 -2.04 16.24 -13.88
C MET A 199 -2.94 16.42 -15.11
N LEU A 200 -4.16 15.87 -15.10
CA LEU A 200 -5.14 16.07 -16.17
C LEU A 200 -6.19 17.13 -15.82
N SER A 201 -6.24 17.60 -14.58
CA SER A 201 -7.27 18.51 -14.06
C SER A 201 -6.78 19.96 -13.92
N ASP A 202 -7.70 20.89 -13.66
CA ASP A 202 -7.39 22.33 -13.56
C ASP A 202 -6.48 22.65 -12.37
N GLU A 203 -6.50 21.81 -11.33
CA GLU A 203 -5.59 21.89 -10.18
C GLU A 203 -4.11 21.88 -10.60
N ALA A 204 -3.75 21.22 -11.72
CA ALA A 204 -2.38 21.24 -12.25
C ALA A 204 -1.92 22.66 -12.58
N ILE A 205 -2.79 23.51 -13.15
CA ILE A 205 -2.47 24.89 -13.50
C ILE A 205 -2.11 25.69 -12.24
N VAL A 206 -2.81 25.44 -11.14
CA VAL A 206 -2.53 26.05 -9.83
C VAL A 206 -1.15 25.61 -9.32
N ILE A 207 -0.84 24.30 -9.41
CA ILE A 207 0.49 23.80 -9.04
C ILE A 207 1.59 24.48 -9.86
N ILE A 208 1.44 24.57 -11.19
CA ILE A 208 2.42 25.27 -12.04
C ILE A 208 2.60 26.72 -11.59
N GLY A 209 1.52 27.44 -11.31
CA GLY A 209 1.58 28.81 -10.80
C GLY A 209 2.36 28.94 -9.49
N LEU A 210 2.23 27.97 -8.57
CA LEU A 210 3.02 27.93 -7.34
C LEU A 210 4.50 27.69 -7.63
N LEU A 211 4.82 26.79 -8.56
CA LEU A 211 6.19 26.45 -8.93
C LEU A 211 6.93 27.63 -9.59
N VAL A 212 6.24 28.50 -10.32
CA VAL A 212 6.84 29.74 -10.86
C VAL A 212 7.39 30.62 -9.72
N GLY A 213 6.71 30.64 -8.58
CA GLY A 213 7.16 31.37 -7.39
C GLY A 213 8.50 30.86 -6.83
N LEU A 214 8.89 29.62 -7.14
CA LEU A 214 10.15 29.03 -6.67
C LEU A 214 11.36 29.47 -7.49
N ASN A 215 11.18 30.14 -8.64
CA ASN A 215 12.30 30.62 -9.47
C ASN A 215 13.20 31.64 -8.74
N VAL A 216 12.68 32.28 -7.69
CA VAL A 216 13.47 33.22 -6.85
C VAL A 216 14.42 32.50 -5.89
N ILE A 217 14.26 31.18 -5.71
CA ILE A 217 15.03 30.39 -4.75
C ILE A 217 16.31 29.88 -5.41
N ASP A 218 17.43 29.99 -4.70
CA ASP A 218 18.70 29.40 -5.10
C ASP A 218 18.95 28.11 -4.31
N CYS A 219 19.21 27.01 -5.04
CA CYS A 219 19.45 25.69 -4.46
C CYS A 219 20.79 25.12 -4.94
N ASN A 220 21.49 24.39 -4.07
CA ASN A 220 22.65 23.58 -4.42
C ASN A 220 22.48 22.17 -3.86
N LEU A 221 21.98 21.26 -4.69
CA LEU A 221 21.55 19.92 -4.28
C LEU A 221 22.51 18.86 -4.84
N CYS A 222 23.04 18.02 -3.96
CA CYS A 222 23.97 16.96 -4.33
C CYS A 222 23.22 15.70 -4.82
N VAL A 223 22.96 15.60 -6.12
CA VAL A 223 22.31 14.40 -6.70
C VAL A 223 23.20 13.15 -6.75
N LYS A 224 24.52 13.28 -6.61
CA LYS A 224 25.48 12.16 -6.67
C LYS A 224 25.68 11.49 -5.32
N GLU A 225 25.57 12.24 -4.23
CA GLU A 225 25.91 11.79 -2.88
C GLU A 225 24.67 11.40 -2.07
N GLU A 226 23.48 11.84 -2.50
CA GLU A 226 22.19 11.52 -1.87
C GLU A 226 21.66 10.14 -2.33
N ASP A 227 21.14 9.34 -1.40
CA ASP A 227 20.43 8.10 -1.72
C ASP A 227 19.00 8.38 -2.21
N LEU A 228 18.89 8.68 -3.49
CA LEU A 228 17.62 9.02 -4.13
C LEU A 228 16.71 7.80 -4.37
N ASP A 229 17.23 6.58 -4.25
CA ASP A 229 16.46 5.34 -4.43
C ASP A 229 15.66 4.98 -3.17
N CYS A 230 16.07 5.48 -2.00
CA CYS A 230 15.38 5.27 -0.71
C CYS A 230 14.03 6.01 -0.65
N PRO A 231 12.97 5.45 -0.04
CA PRO A 231 11.72 6.18 0.21
C PRO A 231 11.96 7.53 0.91
N GLN A 232 11.28 8.59 0.44
CA GLN A 232 11.38 9.89 1.10
C GLN A 232 10.74 9.84 2.51
N GLY A 233 11.17 10.73 3.39
CA GLY A 233 10.67 10.82 4.77
C GLY A 233 9.18 11.22 4.87
N VAL A 234 8.70 11.37 6.11
CA VAL A 234 7.32 11.78 6.40
C VAL A 234 7.26 13.30 6.55
N ILE A 235 6.19 13.92 6.06
CA ILE A 235 5.98 15.37 6.20
C ILE A 235 5.54 15.69 7.63
N ASP A 236 6.32 16.50 8.35
CA ASP A 236 5.87 17.11 9.61
C ASP A 236 4.98 18.32 9.35
N PHE A 237 3.67 18.09 9.36
CA PHE A 237 2.66 19.13 9.18
C PHE A 237 2.64 20.18 10.29
N SER A 238 3.22 19.89 11.45
CA SER A 238 3.22 20.85 12.55
C SER A 238 4.02 22.10 12.22
N LEU A 239 4.96 22.04 11.27
CA LEU A 239 5.67 23.21 10.74
C LEU A 239 4.72 24.19 10.02
N TYR A 240 3.70 23.67 9.32
CA TYR A 240 2.82 24.47 8.48
C TYR A 240 1.53 24.90 9.19
N LEU A 241 1.07 24.11 10.15
CA LEU A 241 -0.20 24.34 10.84
C LEU A 241 -0.09 25.31 12.03
N ARG A 242 1.12 25.60 12.52
CA ARG A 242 1.31 26.48 13.69
C ARG A 242 1.14 27.98 13.39
N SER A 243 1.17 28.38 12.11
CA SER A 243 1.24 29.80 11.72
C SER A 243 -0.11 30.53 11.61
N SER A 244 -1.24 29.92 11.99
CA SER A 244 -2.54 30.62 11.95
C SER A 244 -2.94 31.36 13.23
N ASN A 245 -2.20 31.18 14.34
CA ASN A 245 -2.59 31.75 15.65
C ASN A 245 -1.81 33.00 16.08
N THR A 246 -0.83 33.46 15.30
CA THR A 246 0.05 34.59 15.70
C THR A 246 -0.11 35.86 14.88
N ILE A 247 -1.02 35.92 13.90
CA ILE A 247 -1.16 37.10 13.02
C ILE A 247 -2.54 37.80 13.12
N SER A 248 -3.53 37.24 13.81
CA SER A 248 -4.85 37.86 13.92
C SER A 248 -5.24 38.13 15.38
N SER A 249 -4.52 39.06 15.99
CA SER A 249 -5.02 39.81 17.15
C SER A 249 -5.45 41.20 16.71
N ASP A 250 -6.30 41.29 15.69
CA ASP A 250 -7.22 42.40 15.52
C ASP A 250 -8.36 42.00 14.57
N SER A 251 -9.56 42.54 14.81
CA SER A 251 -10.82 42.35 14.08
C SER A 251 -11.64 41.05 14.28
N SER A 252 -12.42 41.05 15.37
CA SER A 252 -13.88 40.80 15.41
C SER A 252 -14.57 39.95 14.33
N ASN A 253 -15.01 38.74 14.69
CA ASN A 253 -16.43 38.29 14.76
C ASN A 253 -16.61 36.78 14.47
N GLU A 254 -17.08 36.10 15.52
CA GLU A 254 -18.12 35.05 15.58
C GLU A 254 -17.95 33.69 14.85
N GLU A 255 -18.26 32.64 15.62
CA GLU A 255 -18.41 31.21 15.25
C GLU A 255 -17.14 30.36 15.05
N GLN A 256 -16.04 30.66 15.73
CA GLN A 256 -14.97 29.68 15.90
C GLN A 256 -15.31 28.77 17.09
N GLY A 257 -15.91 27.61 16.81
CA GLY A 257 -16.04 26.54 17.80
C GLY A 257 -14.70 26.35 18.51
N ASP A 258 -14.74 26.26 19.84
CA ASP A 258 -13.55 26.30 20.70
C ASP A 258 -12.43 25.44 20.09
N PRO A 259 -11.27 26.02 19.72
CA PRO A 259 -10.16 25.29 19.12
C PRO A 259 -9.82 24.00 19.87
N MET A 260 -10.04 23.98 21.19
CA MET A 260 -9.87 22.80 22.02
C MET A 260 -10.85 21.66 21.67
N THR A 261 -12.12 21.96 21.37
CA THR A 261 -13.13 20.95 21.00
C THR A 261 -12.79 20.27 19.66
N THR A 262 -12.35 21.02 18.66
CA THR A 262 -11.94 20.45 17.36
C THR A 262 -10.68 19.59 17.47
N VAL A 263 -9.72 19.96 18.33
CA VAL A 263 -8.52 19.17 18.61
C VAL A 263 -8.88 17.88 19.35
N LEU A 264 -9.83 17.94 20.29
CA LEU A 264 -10.30 16.75 21.01
C LEU A 264 -11.03 15.77 20.07
N ASP A 265 -11.84 16.26 19.14
CA ASP A 265 -12.51 15.42 18.15
C ASP A 265 -11.50 14.77 17.19
N GLN A 266 -10.49 15.51 16.74
CA GLN A 266 -9.39 14.94 15.93
C GLN A 266 -8.61 13.88 16.71
N LYS A 267 -8.28 14.15 17.98
CA LYS A 267 -7.60 13.19 18.84
C LYS A 267 -8.40 11.90 18.98
N ASN A 268 -9.70 12.02 19.28
CA ASN A 268 -10.59 10.86 19.44
C ASN A 268 -10.70 10.06 18.14
N TYR A 269 -10.80 10.74 16.98
CA TYR A 269 -10.80 10.09 15.68
C TYR A 269 -9.52 9.27 15.44
N ILE A 270 -8.35 9.84 15.73
CA ILE A 270 -7.06 9.16 15.56
C ILE A 270 -6.93 7.98 16.55
N GLU A 271 -7.36 8.14 17.80
CA GLU A 271 -7.33 7.08 18.81
C GLU A 271 -8.22 5.90 18.40
N GLU A 272 -9.42 6.16 17.90
CA GLU A 272 -10.34 5.12 17.42
C GLU A 272 -9.78 4.42 16.17
N LEU A 273 -9.18 5.17 15.24
CA LEU A 273 -8.52 4.60 14.08
C LEU A 273 -7.35 3.70 14.48
N ASN A 274 -6.52 4.13 15.44
CA ASN A 274 -5.44 3.31 15.98
C ASN A 274 -5.97 2.04 16.66
N ARG A 275 -7.11 2.11 17.37
CA ARG A 275 -7.75 0.94 17.97
C ARG A 275 -8.20 -0.06 16.90
N HIS A 276 -8.83 0.42 15.84
CA HIS A 276 -9.25 -0.40 14.69
C HIS A 276 -8.06 -1.01 13.95
N LEU A 277 -6.99 -0.24 13.73
CA LEU A 277 -5.79 -0.72 13.07
C LEU A 277 -5.10 -1.81 13.89
N ASN A 278 -4.94 -1.59 15.21
CA ASN A 278 -4.40 -2.58 16.13
C ASN A 278 -5.23 -3.87 16.15
N ALA A 279 -6.56 -3.77 16.15
CA ALA A 279 -7.44 -4.94 16.06
C ALA A 279 -7.26 -5.70 14.74
N THR A 280 -7.08 -4.99 13.62
CA THR A 280 -6.84 -5.58 12.31
C THR A 280 -5.48 -6.29 12.25
N VAL A 281 -4.43 -5.66 12.80
CA VAL A 281 -3.10 -6.25 12.91
C VAL A 281 -3.14 -7.53 13.73
N ALA A 282 -3.81 -7.53 14.90
CA ALA A 282 -3.94 -8.73 15.73
C ALA A 282 -4.69 -9.87 15.01
N ASN A 283 -5.76 -9.54 14.28
CA ASN A 283 -6.51 -10.54 13.49
C ASN A 283 -5.64 -11.13 12.36
N LEU A 284 -4.93 -10.28 11.62
CA LEU A 284 -4.02 -10.73 10.57
C LEU A 284 -2.87 -11.58 11.14
N GLN A 285 -2.31 -11.22 12.29
CA GLN A 285 -1.30 -12.02 12.99
C GLN A 285 -1.83 -13.42 13.33
N SER A 286 -3.02 -13.50 13.96
CA SER A 286 -3.65 -14.79 14.26
C SER A 286 -3.89 -15.64 13.01
N LYS A 287 -4.31 -15.00 11.91
CA LYS A 287 -4.52 -15.69 10.63
C LYS A 287 -3.21 -16.19 10.01
N VAL A 288 -2.13 -15.41 10.11
CA VAL A 288 -0.79 -15.82 9.68
C VAL A 288 -0.30 -17.01 10.50
N GLU A 289 -0.45 -16.99 11.82
CA GLU A 289 -0.09 -18.11 12.69
C GLU A 289 -0.88 -19.38 12.36
N SER A 290 -2.19 -19.26 12.16
CA SER A 290 -3.06 -20.38 11.76
C SER A 290 -2.66 -20.98 10.41
N LEU A 291 -2.39 -20.13 9.41
CA LEU A 291 -1.93 -20.58 8.09
C LEU A 291 -0.53 -21.19 8.15
N THR A 292 0.35 -20.66 9.00
CA THR A 292 1.70 -21.20 9.20
C THR A 292 1.64 -22.59 9.82
N THR A 293 0.79 -22.78 10.82
CA THR A 293 0.56 -24.08 11.47
C THR A 293 -0.03 -25.09 10.51
N THR A 294 -1.06 -24.70 9.75
CA THR A 294 -1.67 -25.57 8.73
C THR A 294 -0.66 -25.96 7.65
N ASN A 295 0.18 -25.04 7.18
CA ASN A 295 1.24 -25.34 6.22
C ASN A 295 2.29 -26.32 6.77
N ALA A 296 2.64 -26.22 8.06
CA ALA A 296 3.57 -27.16 8.69
C ALA A 296 2.99 -28.57 8.72
N LEU A 297 1.73 -28.72 9.16
CA LEU A 297 1.02 -30.00 9.18
C LEU A 297 0.90 -30.61 7.78
N MET A 298 0.51 -29.81 6.78
CA MET A 298 0.41 -30.29 5.40
C MET A 298 1.76 -30.75 4.82
N LYS A 299 2.88 -30.12 5.20
CA LYS A 299 4.22 -30.57 4.81
C LYS A 299 4.59 -31.90 5.46
N GLU A 300 4.20 -32.10 6.71
CA GLU A 300 4.40 -33.36 7.42
C GLU A 300 3.57 -34.50 6.80
N ASP A 301 2.29 -34.26 6.55
CA ASP A 301 1.40 -35.22 5.87
C ASP A 301 1.92 -35.60 4.48
N MET A 302 2.45 -34.62 3.75
CA MET A 302 3.07 -34.86 2.44
C MET A 302 4.33 -35.74 2.57
N ALA A 303 5.15 -35.53 3.60
CA ALA A 303 6.34 -36.35 3.84
C ALA A 303 5.97 -37.79 4.24
N ILE A 304 4.96 -37.96 5.10
CA ILE A 304 4.44 -39.28 5.50
C ILE A 304 3.89 -40.02 4.27
N SER A 305 3.05 -39.35 3.48
CA SER A 305 2.47 -39.94 2.27
C SER A 305 3.54 -40.35 1.25
N LYS A 306 4.59 -39.53 1.09
CA LYS A 306 5.74 -39.84 0.22
C LYS A 306 6.51 -41.08 0.69
N ASN A 307 6.75 -41.21 1.99
CA ASN A 307 7.42 -42.38 2.56
C ASN A 307 6.58 -43.65 2.40
N ASN A 308 5.27 -43.57 2.64
CA ASN A 308 4.35 -44.69 2.43
C ASN A 308 4.34 -45.14 0.97
N LEU A 309 4.29 -44.19 0.04
CA LEU A 309 4.35 -44.46 -1.39
C LEU A 309 5.67 -45.16 -1.77
N GLN A 310 6.80 -44.70 -1.22
CA GLN A 310 8.11 -45.32 -1.47
C GLN A 310 8.15 -46.77 -0.95
N SER A 311 7.65 -47.03 0.26
CA SER A 311 7.56 -48.38 0.82
C SER A 311 6.71 -49.30 -0.06
N LEU A 312 5.55 -48.82 -0.53
CA LEU A 312 4.69 -49.57 -1.44
C LEU A 312 5.37 -49.85 -2.79
N TYR A 313 6.12 -48.90 -3.35
CA TYR A 313 6.89 -49.13 -4.57
C TYR A 313 7.97 -50.20 -4.37
N GLU A 314 8.66 -50.22 -3.24
CA GLU A 314 9.66 -51.23 -2.93
C GLU A 314 9.04 -52.62 -2.75
N GLU A 315 7.90 -52.71 -2.08
CA GLU A 315 7.15 -53.95 -1.93
C GLU A 315 6.65 -54.49 -3.27
N ASN A 316 6.04 -53.62 -4.10
CA ASN A 316 5.58 -54.00 -5.44
C ASN A 316 6.76 -54.48 -6.31
N ARG A 317 7.94 -53.84 -6.19
CA ARG A 317 9.17 -54.28 -6.86
C ARG A 317 9.64 -55.66 -6.36
N ARG A 318 9.56 -55.93 -5.05
CA ARG A 318 9.90 -57.24 -4.47
C ARG A 318 8.94 -58.33 -4.95
N LEU A 319 7.63 -58.06 -4.96
CA LEU A 319 6.61 -58.99 -5.45
C LEU A 319 6.81 -59.30 -6.95
N ARG A 320 7.07 -58.29 -7.78
CA ARG A 320 7.39 -58.49 -9.20
C ARG A 320 8.64 -59.35 -9.41
N LYS A 321 9.69 -59.17 -8.60
CA LYS A 321 10.88 -60.04 -8.65
C LYS A 321 10.57 -61.49 -8.25
N ARG A 322 9.74 -61.70 -7.23
CA ARG A 322 9.31 -63.07 -6.82
C ARG A 322 8.48 -63.74 -7.91
N LEU A 323 7.58 -63.02 -8.55
CA LEU A 323 6.80 -63.52 -9.69
C LEU A 323 7.68 -63.83 -10.91
N ALA A 324 8.72 -63.01 -11.17
CA ALA A 324 9.68 -63.27 -12.23
C ALA A 324 10.65 -64.43 -11.93
N GLY A 325 10.95 -64.70 -10.65
CA GLY A 325 11.81 -65.80 -10.22
C GLY A 325 11.11 -67.16 -10.03
N GLY A 326 9.77 -67.21 -10.06
CA GLY A 326 8.99 -68.44 -9.93
C GLY A 326 8.69 -69.16 -11.26
N GLY A 327 9.30 -68.72 -12.36
CA GLY A 327 9.02 -69.23 -13.71
C GLY A 327 10.03 -70.24 -14.26
N ASP A 328 11.05 -70.64 -13.49
CA ASP A 328 12.17 -71.44 -14.01
C ASP A 328 12.56 -72.62 -13.10
N GLU A 329 11.56 -73.38 -12.63
CA GLU A 329 11.79 -74.77 -12.22
C GLU A 329 10.76 -75.69 -12.91
N GLY A 330 11.17 -76.21 -14.08
CA GLY A 330 11.00 -77.63 -14.39
C GLY A 330 9.68 -78.11 -15.02
N ILE A 331 9.40 -77.71 -16.27
CA ILE A 331 8.78 -78.64 -17.22
C ILE A 331 9.92 -79.51 -17.78
N THR A 332 10.12 -80.69 -17.20
CA THR A 332 10.92 -81.75 -17.83
C THR A 332 9.94 -82.78 -18.38
N PHE A 333 9.99 -82.97 -19.70
CA PHE A 333 9.24 -83.96 -20.46
C PHE A 333 9.48 -85.39 -19.94
N LEU A 334 8.41 -86.18 -19.83
CA LEU A 334 8.40 -87.61 -20.16
C LEU A 334 7.37 -87.84 -21.26
#